data_AF-A0A356EP30-F1
#
_entry.id   AF-A0A356EP30-F1
#
_cell.length_a   1.000
_cell.length_b   1.000
_cell.length_c   1.000
_cell.angle_alpha   90.00
_cell.angle_beta   90.00
_cell.angle_gamma   90.00
#
_symmetry.space_group_name_H-M   'P 1'
#
loop_
_entity.id
_entity.type
_entity.pdbx_description
1 polymer ?
#
loop_
_entity_poly.entity_id
_entity_poly.type
_entity_poly.pdbx_seq_one_letter_code
_entity_poly.pdbx_strand_id
1 'polypeptide(L)'
;MATDETRQRILNAAGEVFADKGFQTATIREICGKAGANLAAVNYYFGDKEKLYVEVFKAAHPGIPEPGANEAWPGDAPPAERLKVFIRQLLGRLFRTDAPAWRMRLFQREVLDPTPFCTEIVQKYFQMNFAQLMSVLDELLPPDMPVPRRHQVGFSIIGQCVHFRAAGQVIGMVIGEEEQSKYHTVDLLAEHVSGFVLAALGLASPLGHATGTDGDNPATTTMKNRPPLAAPHRGRETGVDQFGTG
;
A
#
# COMPACT_ATOMS: atom_id res chain seq x y z
N MET A 1 21.42 23.22 -17.22
CA MET A 1 22.00 22.57 -16.01
C MET A 1 21.55 23.24 -14.71
N ALA A 2 21.66 24.57 -14.51
CA ALA A 2 21.22 25.22 -13.25
C ALA A 2 19.69 25.42 -13.05
N THR A 3 18.91 25.48 -14.14
CA THR A 3 17.45 25.66 -14.09
C THR A 3 16.72 24.42 -13.58
N ASP A 4 17.19 23.25 -14.00
CA ASP A 4 16.62 21.96 -13.62
C ASP A 4 16.87 21.63 -12.14
N GLU A 5 18.05 21.98 -11.61
CA GLU A 5 18.35 21.88 -10.18
C GLU A 5 17.42 22.74 -9.32
N THR A 6 17.12 23.97 -9.74
CA THR A 6 16.22 24.85 -8.99
C THR A 6 14.78 24.34 -9.03
N ARG A 7 14.32 23.85 -10.19
CA ARG A 7 13.02 23.19 -10.31
C ARG A 7 12.91 21.99 -9.36
N GLN A 8 13.93 21.13 -9.33
CA GLN A 8 13.95 19.93 -8.49
C GLN A 8 14.02 20.27 -6.98
N ARG A 9 14.79 21.29 -6.58
CA ARG A 9 14.82 21.78 -5.20
C ARG A 9 13.44 22.26 -4.74
N ILE A 10 12.75 23.05 -5.56
CA ILE A 10 11.39 23.53 -5.27
C ILE A 10 10.43 22.33 -5.16
N LEU A 11 10.49 21.39 -6.10
CA LEU A 11 9.61 20.22 -6.11
C LEU A 11 9.80 19.34 -4.86
N ASN A 12 11.04 19.07 -4.45
CA ASN A 12 11.32 18.30 -3.24
C ASN A 12 10.87 19.03 -1.97
N ALA A 13 11.17 20.33 -1.86
CA ALA A 13 10.74 21.14 -0.72
C ALA A 13 9.21 21.21 -0.61
N ALA A 14 8.53 21.40 -1.75
CA ALA A 14 7.08 21.40 -1.82
C ALA A 14 6.50 20.03 -1.44
N GLY A 15 7.09 18.94 -1.92
CA GLY A 15 6.75 17.56 -1.54
C GLY A 15 6.74 17.33 -0.05
N GLU A 16 7.79 17.75 0.65
CA GLU A 16 7.85 17.63 2.11
C GLU A 16 6.79 18.48 2.82
N VAL A 17 6.64 19.75 2.44
CA VAL A 17 5.67 20.66 3.07
C VAL A 17 4.23 20.17 2.85
N PHE A 18 3.90 19.71 1.64
CA PHE A 18 2.58 19.18 1.31
C PHE A 18 2.30 17.84 1.98
N ALA A 19 3.28 16.94 2.07
CA ALA A 19 3.12 15.68 2.80
C ALA A 19 2.85 15.92 4.30
N ASP A 20 3.53 16.90 4.90
CA ASP A 20 3.40 17.19 6.34
C ASP A 20 2.11 17.97 6.68
N LYS A 21 1.81 19.03 5.92
CA LYS A 21 0.72 19.98 6.26
C LYS A 21 -0.52 19.85 5.39
N GLY A 22 -0.35 19.36 4.16
CA GLY A 22 -1.40 19.27 3.15
C GLY A 22 -1.52 20.52 2.31
N PHE A 23 -2.34 20.41 1.26
CA PHE A 23 -2.55 21.49 0.33
C PHE A 23 -3.04 22.77 1.02
N GLN A 24 -4.08 22.71 1.84
CA GLN A 24 -4.71 23.93 2.39
C GLN A 24 -3.75 24.75 3.26
N THR A 25 -3.06 24.10 4.20
CA THR A 25 -2.21 24.77 5.20
C THR A 25 -0.82 25.16 4.67
N ALA A 26 -0.29 24.43 3.68
CA ALA A 26 1.02 24.75 3.10
C ALA A 26 1.05 26.14 2.44
N THR A 27 2.14 26.89 2.56
CA THR A 27 2.28 28.19 1.87
C THR A 27 3.46 28.22 0.92
N ILE A 28 3.35 28.98 -0.17
CA ILE A 28 4.46 29.16 -1.12
C ILE A 28 5.68 29.79 -0.43
N ARG A 29 5.46 30.69 0.54
CA ARG A 29 6.55 31.32 1.30
C ARG A 29 7.37 30.28 2.08
N GLU A 30 6.71 29.32 2.72
CA GLU A 30 7.37 28.22 3.42
C GLU A 30 8.17 27.35 2.44
N ILE A 31 7.59 27.02 1.29
CA ILE A 31 8.25 26.24 0.24
C ILE A 31 9.49 26.95 -0.28
N CYS A 32 9.40 28.25 -0.57
CA CYS A 32 10.53 29.08 -1.01
C CYS A 32 11.66 29.08 0.03
N GLY A 33 11.31 29.29 1.31
CA GLY A 33 12.26 29.27 2.41
C GLY A 33 13.00 27.93 2.52
N LYS A 34 12.27 26.81 2.38
CA LYS A 34 12.84 25.46 2.42
C LYS A 34 13.68 25.12 1.18
N ALA A 35 13.27 25.57 0.00
CA ALA A 35 13.97 25.31 -1.25
C ALA A 35 15.23 26.18 -1.44
N GLY A 36 15.39 27.26 -0.67
CA GLY A 36 16.37 28.31 -0.97
C GLY A 36 16.07 28.95 -2.33
N ALA A 37 14.80 29.21 -2.60
CA ALA A 37 14.30 29.81 -3.84
C ALA A 37 13.41 31.03 -3.52
N ASN A 38 13.05 31.79 -4.55
CA ASN A 38 12.15 32.94 -4.42
C ASN A 38 10.79 32.67 -5.09
N LEU A 39 9.80 33.51 -4.77
CA LEU A 39 8.45 33.40 -5.31
C LEU A 39 8.42 33.48 -6.85
N ALA A 40 9.29 34.29 -7.44
CA ALA A 40 9.39 34.41 -8.89
C ALA A 40 9.81 33.09 -9.56
N ALA A 41 10.72 32.32 -8.94
CA ALA A 41 11.12 31.00 -9.42
C ALA A 41 9.97 30.00 -9.35
N VAL A 42 9.21 29.98 -8.25
CA VAL A 42 8.03 29.10 -8.13
C VAL A 42 7.00 29.43 -9.21
N ASN A 43 6.68 30.70 -9.40
CA ASN A 43 5.75 31.15 -10.43
C ASN A 43 6.27 30.86 -11.84
N TYR A 44 7.57 31.01 -12.08
CA TYR A 44 8.18 30.70 -13.37
C TYR A 44 8.10 29.21 -13.73
N TYR A 45 8.42 28.32 -12.79
CA TYR A 45 8.49 26.87 -13.08
C TYR A 45 7.13 26.15 -12.98
N PHE A 46 6.25 26.61 -12.08
CA PHE A 46 5.02 25.89 -11.75
C PHE A 46 3.76 26.75 -11.90
N GLY A 47 3.89 28.07 -12.03
CA GLY A 47 2.76 28.99 -12.16
C GLY A 47 2.18 29.38 -10.81
N ASP A 48 1.50 28.46 -10.15
CA ASP A 48 0.79 28.70 -8.89
C ASP A 48 0.88 27.49 -7.94
N LYS A 49 0.30 27.62 -6.74
CA LYS A 49 0.33 26.59 -5.70
C LYS A 49 -0.41 25.31 -6.11
N GLU A 50 -1.49 25.43 -6.87
CA GLU A 50 -2.30 24.30 -7.34
C GLU A 50 -1.51 23.48 -8.36
N LYS A 51 -0.95 24.13 -9.38
CA LYS A 51 -0.11 23.48 -10.38
C LYS A 51 1.14 22.87 -9.76
N LEU A 52 1.79 23.57 -8.81
CA LEU A 52 2.89 23.00 -8.04
C LEU A 52 2.43 21.75 -7.28
N TYR A 53 1.26 21.77 -6.64
CA TYR A 53 0.73 20.61 -5.93
C TYR A 53 0.51 19.42 -6.86
N VAL A 54 -0.12 19.64 -8.01
CA VAL A 54 -0.35 18.60 -9.03
C VAL A 54 0.97 18.03 -9.55
N GLU A 55 1.97 18.87 -9.84
CA GLU A 55 3.29 18.42 -10.29
C GLU A 55 4.04 17.62 -9.22
N VAL A 56 3.97 18.06 -7.96
CA VAL A 56 4.52 17.34 -6.83
C VAL A 56 3.81 16.00 -6.65
N PHE A 57 2.48 15.96 -6.79
CA PHE A 57 1.72 14.72 -6.71
C PHE A 57 2.06 13.76 -7.84
N LYS A 58 2.19 14.24 -9.08
CA LYS A 58 2.68 13.42 -10.22
C LYS A 58 4.08 12.87 -9.97
N ALA A 59 4.96 13.64 -9.32
CA ALA A 59 6.29 13.19 -8.96
C ALA A 59 6.29 12.25 -7.72
N ALA A 60 5.31 12.38 -6.83
CA ALA A 60 5.06 11.46 -5.72
C ALA A 60 4.47 10.14 -6.19
N HIS A 61 3.69 10.21 -7.27
CA HIS A 61 3.05 9.09 -7.88
C HIS A 61 4.11 8.03 -8.17
N PRO A 62 3.93 6.77 -7.74
CA PRO A 62 4.93 5.70 -7.90
C PRO A 62 5.17 5.28 -9.36
N GLY A 63 4.81 6.12 -10.33
CA GLY A 63 4.81 5.87 -11.75
C GLY A 63 3.54 5.13 -12.18
N ILE A 64 2.95 5.59 -13.29
CA ILE A 64 2.67 4.62 -14.35
C ILE A 64 4.07 4.09 -14.70
N PRO A 65 4.34 2.78 -14.62
CA PRO A 65 5.68 2.27 -14.88
C PRO A 65 6.19 2.84 -16.21
N GLU A 66 7.40 3.41 -16.20
CA GLU A 66 8.20 3.47 -17.43
C GLU A 66 8.23 2.05 -18.01
N PRO A 67 7.92 1.85 -19.30
CA PRO A 67 8.01 0.52 -19.91
C PRO A 67 9.40 -0.08 -19.63
N GLY A 68 9.46 -1.12 -18.80
CA GLY A 68 10.71 -1.83 -18.44
C GLY A 68 11.24 -1.65 -17.01
N ALA A 69 10.63 -0.82 -16.15
CA ALA A 69 11.06 -0.67 -14.74
C ALA A 69 10.47 -1.73 -13.79
N ASN A 70 9.39 -2.39 -14.20
CA ASN A 70 8.89 -3.60 -13.55
C ASN A 70 9.41 -4.83 -14.29
N GLU A 71 9.44 -5.98 -13.62
CA GLU A 71 9.39 -7.28 -14.29
C GLU A 71 8.33 -7.20 -15.41
N ALA A 72 8.72 -7.54 -16.64
CA ALA A 72 7.82 -7.47 -17.78
C ALA A 72 6.55 -8.27 -17.46
N TRP A 73 5.38 -7.71 -17.77
CA TRP A 73 4.13 -8.41 -17.53
C TRP A 73 4.16 -9.74 -18.28
N PRO A 74 4.05 -10.90 -17.59
CA PRO A 74 4.22 -12.18 -18.24
C PRO A 74 2.89 -12.61 -18.85
N GLY A 75 2.55 -12.03 -20.02
CA GLY A 75 1.26 -12.21 -20.67
C GLY A 75 0.89 -13.68 -20.92
N ASP A 76 1.87 -14.49 -21.29
CA ASP A 76 1.70 -15.92 -21.63
C ASP A 76 1.83 -16.87 -20.43
N ALA A 77 2.15 -16.35 -19.23
CA ALA A 77 2.26 -17.19 -18.04
C ALA A 77 0.88 -17.62 -17.51
N PRO A 78 0.78 -18.75 -16.79
CA PRO A 78 -0.44 -19.18 -16.14
C PRO A 78 -1.05 -18.07 -15.25
N PRO A 79 -2.39 -17.96 -15.15
CA PRO A 79 -3.04 -16.90 -14.38
C PRO A 79 -2.59 -16.82 -12.92
N ALA A 80 -2.27 -17.95 -12.28
CA ALA A 80 -1.75 -17.99 -10.92
C ALA A 80 -0.37 -17.31 -10.79
N GLU A 81 0.51 -17.48 -11.76
CA GLU A 81 1.83 -16.83 -11.79
C GLU A 81 1.70 -15.33 -12.05
N ARG A 82 0.84 -14.93 -12.99
CA ARG A 82 0.54 -13.52 -13.26
C ARG A 82 -0.04 -12.82 -12.04
N LEU A 83 -0.88 -13.51 -11.24
CA LEU A 83 -1.40 -12.99 -9.98
C LEU A 83 -0.26 -12.72 -9.00
N LYS A 84 0.67 -13.67 -8.82
CA LYS A 84 1.84 -13.49 -7.96
C LYS A 84 2.72 -12.32 -8.43
N VAL A 85 2.96 -12.19 -9.73
CA VAL A 85 3.71 -11.06 -10.31
C VAL A 85 2.98 -9.74 -10.07
N PHE A 86 1.66 -9.68 -10.28
CA PHE A 86 0.87 -8.49 -9.94
C PHE A 86 1.05 -8.08 -8.47
N ILE A 87 0.89 -9.03 -7.55
CA ILE A 87 1.05 -8.80 -6.10
C ILE A 87 2.47 -8.33 -5.77
N ARG A 88 3.50 -8.98 -6.30
CA ARG A 88 4.91 -8.60 -6.12
C ARG A 88 5.15 -7.19 -6.62
N GLN A 89 4.64 -6.82 -7.79
CA GLN A 89 4.79 -5.48 -8.34
C GLN A 89 4.06 -4.42 -7.50
N LEU A 90 2.86 -4.74 -6.99
CA LEU A 90 2.12 -3.86 -6.09
C LEU A 90 2.89 -3.64 -4.78
N LEU A 91 3.36 -4.72 -4.14
CA LEU A 91 4.18 -4.65 -2.92
C LEU A 91 5.48 -3.89 -3.17
N GLY A 92 6.16 -4.14 -4.29
CA GLY A 92 7.35 -3.40 -4.69
C GLY A 92 7.11 -1.89 -4.73
N ARG A 93 5.98 -1.44 -5.31
CA ARG A 93 5.58 -0.02 -5.30
C ARG A 93 5.29 0.51 -3.89
N LEU A 94 4.65 -0.28 -3.04
CA LEU A 94 4.27 0.12 -1.67
C LEU A 94 5.49 0.23 -0.73
N PHE A 95 6.50 -0.62 -0.93
CA PHE A 95 7.69 -0.74 -0.08
C PHE A 95 8.94 -0.06 -0.65
N ARG A 96 8.81 0.77 -1.71
CA ARG A 96 9.96 1.52 -2.27
C ARG A 96 10.66 2.37 -1.19
N THR A 97 11.97 2.21 -1.10
CA THR A 97 12.86 3.00 -0.22
C THR A 97 13.83 3.88 -0.99
N ASP A 98 13.89 3.75 -2.31
CA ASP A 98 14.76 4.51 -3.23
C ASP A 98 14.19 5.90 -3.58
N ALA A 99 13.10 6.30 -2.91
CA ALA A 99 12.42 7.56 -3.14
C ALA A 99 12.29 8.36 -1.83
N PRO A 100 12.22 9.70 -1.90
CA PRO A 100 12.00 10.53 -0.71
C PRO A 100 10.74 10.11 0.06
N ALA A 101 10.83 10.01 1.39
CA ALA A 101 9.75 9.55 2.26
C ALA A 101 8.45 10.37 2.12
N TRP A 102 8.54 11.64 1.70
CA TRP A 102 7.37 12.48 1.45
C TRP A 102 6.49 11.97 0.30
N ARG A 103 7.05 11.25 -0.69
CA ARG A 103 6.28 10.75 -1.85
C ARG A 103 5.17 9.81 -1.43
N MET A 104 5.52 8.77 -0.69
CA MET A 104 4.54 7.79 -0.21
C MET A 104 3.54 8.42 0.76
N ARG A 105 3.98 9.33 1.64
CA ARG A 105 3.08 10.03 2.57
C ARG A 105 2.07 10.91 1.84
N LEU A 106 2.50 11.67 0.84
CA LEU A 106 1.59 12.50 0.03
C LEU A 106 0.63 11.63 -0.78
N PHE A 107 1.12 10.53 -1.37
CA PHE A 107 0.28 9.59 -2.10
C PHE A 107 -0.80 8.97 -1.20
N GLN A 108 -0.42 8.47 -0.02
CA GLN A 108 -1.36 7.93 0.96
C GLN A 108 -2.42 8.94 1.37
N ARG A 109 -2.05 10.21 1.55
CA ARG A 109 -3.01 11.27 1.86
C ARG A 109 -4.07 11.43 0.78
N GLU A 110 -3.66 11.57 -0.48
CA GLU A 110 -4.60 11.75 -1.61
C GLU A 110 -5.42 10.49 -1.90
N VAL A 111 -4.97 9.32 -1.48
CA VAL A 111 -5.77 8.08 -1.56
C VAL A 111 -6.87 8.06 -0.50
N LEU A 112 -6.58 8.56 0.70
CA LEU A 112 -7.54 8.57 1.82
C LEU A 112 -8.50 9.75 1.77
N ASP A 113 -8.04 10.91 1.31
CA ASP A 113 -8.79 12.15 1.21
C ASP A 113 -8.40 12.88 -0.08
N PRO A 114 -8.97 12.46 -1.24
CA PRO A 114 -8.60 13.02 -2.53
C PRO A 114 -8.99 14.48 -2.65
N THR A 115 -8.03 15.32 -3.05
CA THR A 115 -8.32 16.70 -3.43
C THR A 115 -8.90 16.75 -4.85
N PRO A 116 -9.72 17.77 -5.19
CA PRO A 116 -10.25 17.93 -6.55
C PRO A 116 -9.15 18.00 -7.62
N PHE A 117 -7.97 18.50 -7.26
CA PHE A 117 -6.83 18.67 -8.16
C PHE A 117 -6.17 17.36 -8.57
N CYS A 118 -6.22 16.34 -7.70
CA CYS A 118 -5.55 15.06 -7.93
C CYS A 118 -6.52 13.90 -8.16
N THR A 119 -7.83 14.11 -7.98
CA THR A 119 -8.87 13.08 -8.09
C THR A 119 -8.78 12.29 -9.41
N GLU A 120 -8.66 12.97 -10.55
CA GLU A 120 -8.59 12.30 -11.86
C GLU A 120 -7.32 11.45 -11.99
N ILE A 121 -6.19 11.96 -11.48
CA ILE A 121 -4.88 11.26 -11.51
C ILE A 121 -4.95 9.99 -10.66
N VAL A 122 -5.50 10.12 -9.44
CA VAL A 122 -5.76 8.99 -8.54
C VAL A 122 -6.66 7.97 -9.24
N GLN A 123 -7.83 8.41 -9.72
CA GLN A 123 -8.81 7.53 -10.35
C GLN A 123 -8.21 6.73 -11.51
N LYS A 124 -7.54 7.41 -12.45
CA LYS A 124 -6.93 6.76 -13.63
C LYS A 124 -5.88 5.73 -13.24
N TYR A 125 -5.06 6.03 -12.22
CA TYR A 125 -4.06 5.09 -11.73
C TYR A 125 -4.70 3.83 -11.13
N PHE A 126 -5.68 4.00 -10.25
CA PHE A 126 -6.36 2.88 -9.61
C PHE A 126 -7.11 2.04 -10.66
N GLN A 127 -7.78 2.68 -11.62
CA GLN A 127 -8.45 1.98 -12.72
C GLN A 127 -7.47 1.14 -13.55
N MET A 128 -6.33 1.68 -13.94
CA MET A 128 -5.32 0.95 -14.74
C MET A 128 -4.80 -0.30 -13.99
N ASN A 129 -4.39 -0.12 -12.74
CA ASN A 129 -3.89 -1.24 -11.93
C ASN A 129 -4.99 -2.27 -11.65
N PHE A 130 -6.21 -1.81 -11.38
CA PHE A 130 -7.33 -2.69 -11.10
C PHE A 130 -7.76 -3.49 -12.34
N ALA A 131 -7.74 -2.87 -13.52
CA ALA A 131 -8.03 -3.56 -14.79
C ALA A 131 -7.04 -4.70 -15.06
N GLN A 132 -5.74 -4.51 -14.77
CA GLN A 132 -4.74 -5.57 -14.90
C GLN A 132 -4.97 -6.72 -13.91
N LEU A 133 -5.39 -6.43 -12.67
CA LEU A 133 -5.79 -7.49 -11.74
C LEU A 133 -7.04 -8.21 -12.23
N MET A 134 -8.02 -7.47 -12.74
CA MET A 134 -9.26 -8.03 -13.24
C MET A 134 -9.03 -8.96 -14.43
N SER A 135 -8.11 -8.65 -15.35
CA SER A 135 -7.80 -9.57 -16.46
C SER A 135 -7.24 -10.91 -15.98
N VAL A 136 -6.49 -10.92 -14.87
CA VAL A 136 -6.04 -12.16 -14.25
C VAL A 136 -7.17 -12.91 -13.56
N LEU A 137 -8.00 -12.19 -12.79
CA LEU A 137 -9.15 -12.77 -12.11
C LEU A 137 -10.19 -13.29 -13.11
N ASP A 138 -10.29 -12.69 -14.31
CA ASP A 138 -11.14 -13.11 -15.45
C ASP A 138 -10.90 -14.57 -15.81
N GLU A 139 -9.65 -15.02 -15.76
CA GLU A 139 -9.27 -16.40 -16.05
C GLU A 139 -9.28 -17.32 -14.82
N LEU A 140 -9.06 -16.79 -13.60
CA LEU A 140 -9.00 -17.60 -12.38
C LEU A 140 -10.37 -17.95 -11.78
N LEU A 141 -11.37 -17.07 -11.95
CA LEU A 141 -12.68 -17.23 -11.32
C LEU A 141 -13.71 -17.83 -12.27
N PRO A 142 -14.71 -18.57 -11.76
CA PRO A 142 -15.80 -19.08 -12.58
C PRO A 142 -16.44 -17.99 -13.46
N PRO A 143 -16.77 -18.30 -14.74
CA PRO A 143 -17.36 -17.32 -15.66
C PRO A 143 -18.69 -16.73 -15.19
N ASP A 144 -19.45 -17.47 -14.40
CA ASP A 144 -20.76 -17.08 -13.84
C ASP A 144 -20.64 -16.29 -12.52
N MET A 145 -19.43 -16.09 -12.01
CA MET A 145 -19.21 -15.39 -10.76
C MET A 145 -19.58 -13.91 -10.90
N PRO A 146 -20.52 -13.37 -10.10
CA PRO A 146 -21.02 -12.01 -10.28
C PRO A 146 -19.92 -10.95 -10.24
N VAL A 147 -20.00 -9.94 -11.11
CA VAL A 147 -19.03 -8.83 -11.19
C VAL A 147 -18.74 -8.17 -9.82
N PRO A 148 -19.74 -7.87 -8.96
CA PRO A 148 -19.46 -7.33 -7.63
C PRO A 148 -18.61 -8.26 -6.76
N ARG A 149 -18.79 -9.59 -6.88
CA ARG A 149 -18.02 -10.58 -6.13
C ARG A 149 -16.56 -10.64 -6.62
N ARG A 150 -16.37 -10.58 -7.93
CA ARG A 150 -15.07 -10.41 -8.58
C ARG A 150 -14.32 -9.19 -8.06
N HIS A 151 -15.00 -8.05 -7.99
CA HIS A 151 -14.41 -6.83 -7.43
C HIS A 151 -14.02 -6.99 -5.95
N GLN A 152 -14.86 -7.63 -5.14
CA GLN A 152 -14.54 -7.91 -3.73
C GLN A 152 -13.27 -8.76 -3.59
N VAL A 153 -13.07 -9.77 -4.45
CA VAL A 153 -11.83 -10.56 -4.48
C VAL A 153 -10.64 -9.66 -4.82
N GLY A 154 -10.76 -8.85 -5.88
CA GLY A 154 -9.72 -7.89 -6.27
C GLY A 154 -9.33 -6.94 -5.14
N PHE A 155 -10.32 -6.31 -4.48
CA PHE A 155 -10.06 -5.42 -3.35
C PHE A 155 -9.55 -6.14 -2.10
N SER A 156 -9.88 -7.42 -1.89
CA SER A 156 -9.31 -8.22 -0.80
C SER A 156 -7.82 -8.50 -1.01
N ILE A 157 -7.39 -8.72 -2.26
CA ILE A 157 -5.97 -8.88 -2.62
C ILE A 157 -5.21 -7.57 -2.35
N ILE A 158 -5.75 -6.45 -2.86
CA ILE A 158 -5.17 -5.12 -2.66
C ILE A 158 -5.12 -4.77 -1.17
N GLY A 159 -6.20 -5.04 -0.43
CA GLY A 159 -6.32 -4.76 1.00
C GLY A 159 -5.23 -5.45 1.82
N GLN A 160 -4.92 -6.72 1.54
CA GLN A 160 -3.82 -7.43 2.19
C GLN A 160 -2.48 -6.74 1.93
N CYS A 161 -2.17 -6.41 0.67
CA CYS A 161 -0.91 -5.73 0.31
C CYS A 161 -0.78 -4.37 1.00
N VAL A 162 -1.85 -3.57 0.97
CA VAL A 162 -1.89 -2.25 1.59
C VAL A 162 -1.79 -2.35 3.11
N HIS A 163 -2.40 -3.34 3.74
CA HIS A 163 -2.35 -3.54 5.19
C HIS A 163 -0.91 -3.72 5.69
N PHE A 164 -0.12 -4.62 5.07
CA PHE A 164 1.28 -4.85 5.46
C PHE A 164 2.13 -3.58 5.40
N ARG A 165 1.81 -2.65 4.49
CA ARG A 165 2.50 -1.36 4.37
C ARG A 165 1.97 -0.29 5.32
N ALA A 166 0.66 -0.11 5.35
CA ALA A 166 -0.01 0.99 6.05
C ALA A 166 0.01 0.76 7.57
N ALA A 167 -0.22 -0.47 8.01
CA ALA A 167 -0.16 -0.86 9.42
C ALA A 167 1.25 -1.29 9.85
N GLY A 168 2.29 -1.10 9.02
CA GLY A 168 3.64 -1.61 9.26
C GLY A 168 4.21 -1.27 10.65
N GLN A 169 3.99 -0.05 11.15
CA GLN A 169 4.43 0.34 12.49
C GLN A 169 3.71 -0.45 13.59
N VAL A 170 2.38 -0.61 13.47
CA VAL A 170 1.57 -1.37 14.43
C VAL A 170 1.94 -2.84 14.37
N ILE A 171 2.16 -3.39 13.18
CA ILE A 171 2.64 -4.77 12.99
C ILE A 171 3.97 -4.97 13.72
N GLY A 172 4.94 -4.06 13.55
CA GLY A 172 6.22 -4.11 14.24
C GLY A 172 6.09 -4.04 15.77
N MET A 173 5.12 -3.29 16.30
CA MET A 173 4.82 -3.29 17.74
C MET A 173 4.26 -4.63 18.24
N VAL A 174 3.55 -5.38 17.39
CA VAL A 174 2.90 -6.65 17.77
C VAL A 174 3.85 -7.84 17.67
N ILE A 175 4.65 -7.93 16.60
CA ILE A 175 5.51 -9.10 16.33
C ILE A 175 7.01 -8.81 16.53
N GLY A 176 7.39 -7.55 16.72
CA GLY A 176 8.78 -7.11 16.79
C GLY A 176 9.37 -6.72 15.43
N GLU A 177 10.25 -5.72 15.43
CA GLU A 177 10.89 -5.20 14.22
C GLU A 177 11.80 -6.23 13.52
N GLU A 178 12.46 -7.10 14.29
CA GLU A 178 13.32 -8.16 13.75
C GLU A 178 12.53 -9.17 12.92
N GLU A 179 11.41 -9.67 13.46
CA GLU A 179 10.53 -10.60 12.76
C GLU A 179 9.94 -9.96 11.52
N GLN A 180 9.42 -8.73 11.66
CA GLN A 180 8.86 -7.98 10.53
C GLN A 180 9.90 -7.79 9.42
N SER A 181 11.10 -7.32 9.75
CA SER A 181 12.17 -7.09 8.77
C SER A 181 12.55 -8.37 8.03
N LYS A 182 12.58 -9.50 8.74
CA LYS A 182 12.96 -10.80 8.17
C LYS A 182 11.88 -11.41 7.29
N TYR A 183 10.60 -11.30 7.68
CA TYR A 183 9.51 -12.05 7.03
C TYR A 183 8.57 -11.20 6.17
N HIS A 184 8.54 -9.88 6.33
CA HIS A 184 7.69 -8.98 5.54
C HIS A 184 8.45 -8.34 4.38
N THR A 185 9.30 -9.12 3.71
CA THR A 185 9.93 -8.71 2.45
C THR A 185 8.92 -8.77 1.31
N VAL A 186 9.17 -8.03 0.22
CA VAL A 186 8.30 -8.03 -0.96
C VAL A 186 8.05 -9.44 -1.49
N ASP A 187 9.09 -10.28 -1.50
CA ASP A 187 9.02 -11.62 -2.10
C ASP A 187 8.26 -12.61 -1.20
N LEU A 188 8.50 -12.57 0.10
CA LEU A 188 7.80 -13.43 1.07
C LEU A 188 6.32 -13.04 1.21
N LEU A 189 6.03 -11.73 1.21
CA LEU A 189 4.64 -11.26 1.22
C LEU A 189 3.94 -11.58 -0.10
N ALA A 190 4.62 -11.50 -1.24
CA ALA A 190 4.04 -11.87 -2.52
C ALA A 190 3.66 -13.35 -2.54
N GLU A 191 4.57 -14.23 -2.10
CA GLU A 191 4.32 -15.67 -1.96
C GLU A 191 3.14 -15.93 -1.02
N HIS A 192 3.14 -15.31 0.16
CA HIS A 192 2.09 -15.47 1.15
C HIS A 192 0.72 -15.05 0.61
N VAL A 193 0.60 -13.83 0.06
CA VAL A 193 -0.68 -13.30 -0.42
C VAL A 193 -1.17 -14.10 -1.64
N SER A 194 -0.29 -14.46 -2.58
CA SER A 194 -0.71 -15.30 -3.72
C SER A 194 -1.16 -16.68 -3.26
N GLY A 195 -0.40 -17.35 -2.38
CA GLY A 195 -0.76 -18.67 -1.86
C GLY A 195 -2.07 -18.65 -1.07
N PHE A 196 -2.25 -17.64 -0.21
CA PHE A 196 -3.48 -17.45 0.56
C PHE A 196 -4.70 -17.27 -0.35
N VAL A 197 -4.59 -16.43 -1.38
CA VAL A 197 -5.67 -16.18 -2.35
C VAL A 197 -5.97 -17.41 -3.18
N LEU A 198 -4.95 -18.07 -3.74
CA LEU A 198 -5.16 -19.29 -4.55
C LEU A 198 -5.80 -20.40 -3.72
N ALA A 199 -5.39 -20.57 -2.46
CA ALA A 199 -6.02 -21.52 -1.55
C ALA A 199 -7.49 -21.14 -1.24
N ALA A 200 -7.78 -19.87 -0.99
CA ALA A 200 -9.14 -19.39 -0.75
C ALA A 200 -10.06 -19.54 -1.97
N LEU A 201 -9.49 -19.55 -3.19
CA LEU A 201 -10.19 -19.81 -4.44
C LEU A 201 -10.29 -21.31 -4.78
N GLY A 202 -9.71 -22.20 -3.98
CA GLY A 202 -9.68 -23.65 -4.23
C GLY A 202 -8.72 -24.07 -5.35
N LEU A 203 -7.78 -23.20 -5.72
CA LEU A 203 -6.79 -23.41 -6.78
C LEU A 203 -5.42 -23.88 -6.24
N ALA A 204 -5.24 -23.90 -4.92
CA ALA A 204 -4.07 -24.44 -4.23
C ALA A 204 -4.49 -25.11 -2.91
N SER A 205 -3.59 -25.90 -2.33
CA SER A 205 -3.81 -26.53 -1.03
C SER A 205 -3.97 -25.46 0.08
N PRO A 206 -4.89 -25.64 1.04
CA PRO A 206 -4.96 -24.78 2.22
C PRO A 206 -3.62 -24.76 2.97
N LEU A 207 -3.15 -23.58 3.37
CA LEU A 207 -1.85 -23.40 4.06
C LEU A 207 -1.73 -24.22 5.36
N GLY A 208 -2.85 -24.62 5.97
CA GLY A 208 -2.88 -25.48 7.17
C GLY A 208 -2.93 -26.98 6.88
N HIS A 209 -3.04 -27.40 5.62
CA HIS A 209 -2.93 -28.81 5.24
C HIS A 209 -1.48 -29.08 4.86
N ALA A 210 -0.75 -29.77 5.72
CA ALA A 210 0.55 -30.30 5.38
C ALA A 210 0.37 -31.28 4.21
N THR A 211 0.72 -30.85 2.99
CA THR A 211 1.08 -31.80 1.95
C THR A 211 2.34 -32.49 2.45
N GLY A 212 2.17 -33.71 2.96
CA GLY A 212 3.27 -34.53 3.46
C GLY A 212 4.17 -34.98 2.34
N THR A 213 4.95 -34.07 1.76
CA THR A 213 6.15 -34.25 0.93
C THR A 213 6.64 -32.85 0.61
N ASP A 214 7.48 -32.28 1.48
CA ASP A 214 8.54 -31.32 1.14
C ASP A 214 9.17 -30.86 2.44
N GLY A 215 10.11 -31.69 2.91
CA GLY A 215 11.04 -31.33 3.96
C GLY A 215 12.05 -30.35 3.40
N ASP A 216 11.70 -29.07 3.30
CA ASP A 216 12.62 -27.95 3.47
C ASP A 216 11.85 -26.62 3.52
N ASN A 217 11.31 -26.28 4.70
CA ASN A 217 10.92 -24.90 4.99
C ASN A 217 11.33 -24.56 6.43
N PRO A 218 12.20 -23.55 6.66
CA PRO A 218 12.75 -23.24 7.99
C PRO A 218 11.73 -22.68 9.01
N ALA A 219 10.45 -22.57 8.67
CA ALA A 219 9.42 -21.99 9.55
C ALA A 219 8.81 -22.98 10.57
N THR A 220 9.11 -24.28 10.50
CA THR A 220 8.41 -25.30 11.30
C THR A 220 8.99 -25.55 12.70
N THR A 221 10.07 -24.87 13.11
CA THR A 221 10.77 -25.20 14.38
C THR A 221 10.22 -24.50 15.62
N THR A 222 9.39 -23.46 15.52
CA THR A 222 9.08 -22.60 16.69
C THR A 222 7.63 -22.66 17.21
N MET A 223 6.84 -23.67 16.82
CA MET A 223 5.43 -23.77 17.23
C MET A 223 5.13 -24.81 18.33
N LYS A 224 6.11 -25.30 19.08
CA LYS A 224 5.87 -26.29 20.15
C LYS A 224 5.57 -25.73 21.55
N ASN A 225 5.75 -24.44 21.82
CA ASN A 225 5.57 -23.88 23.18
C ASN A 225 4.75 -22.58 23.22
N ARG A 226 3.47 -22.62 22.80
CA ARG A 226 2.53 -21.54 23.14
C ARG A 226 1.66 -22.00 24.31
N PRO A 227 1.68 -21.33 25.47
CA PRO A 227 0.73 -21.63 26.53
C PRO A 227 -0.71 -21.29 26.05
N PRO A 228 -1.73 -22.03 26.49
CA PRO A 228 -3.11 -21.80 26.05
C PRO A 228 -3.59 -20.40 26.43
N LEU A 229 -4.41 -19.79 25.56
CA LEU A 229 -5.05 -18.51 25.84
C LEU A 229 -5.82 -18.61 27.17
N ALA A 230 -5.46 -17.75 28.13
CA ALA A 230 -6.20 -17.62 29.37
C ALA A 230 -7.65 -17.19 29.08
N ALA A 231 -8.61 -17.96 29.60
CA ALA A 231 -10.03 -17.63 29.50
C ALA A 231 -10.31 -16.26 30.15
N PRO A 232 -11.25 -15.46 29.62
CA PRO A 232 -11.54 -14.14 30.16
C PRO A 232 -12.05 -14.26 31.61
N HIS A 233 -11.41 -13.52 32.51
CA HIS A 233 -11.83 -13.36 33.90
C HIS A 233 -13.30 -12.93 33.97
N ARG A 234 -14.18 -13.76 34.56
CA ARG A 234 -15.49 -13.31 35.03
C ARG A 234 -15.27 -12.25 36.11
N GLY A 235 -15.45 -11.00 35.73
CA GLY A 235 -15.49 -9.87 36.65
C GLY A 235 -16.63 -10.05 37.66
N ARG A 236 -16.29 -9.82 38.92
CA ARG A 236 -17.19 -9.84 40.08
C ARG A 236 -18.36 -8.89 39.87
N GLU A 237 -19.56 -9.41 40.11
CA GLU A 237 -20.73 -8.61 40.46
C GLU A 237 -20.40 -7.77 41.69
N THR A 238 -20.40 -6.45 41.53
CA THR A 238 -20.54 -5.52 42.64
C THR A 238 -21.80 -4.72 42.36
N GLY A 239 -22.83 -5.01 43.15
CA GLY A 239 -24.09 -4.29 43.13
C GLY A 239 -23.89 -2.85 43.60
N VAL A 240 -24.61 -1.93 42.96
CA VAL A 240 -24.95 -0.62 43.50
C VAL A 240 -26.37 -0.28 43.05
N ASP A 241 -27.24 -0.33 44.05
CA ASP A 241 -28.37 0.53 44.40
C ASP A 241 -29.50 0.88 43.41
N GLN A 242 -30.67 0.49 43.92
CA GLN A 242 -32.01 0.91 43.59
C GLN A 242 -32.17 2.43 43.73
N PHE A 243 -32.58 3.11 42.65
CA PHE A 243 -33.32 4.36 42.77
C PHE A 243 -34.81 4.07 42.68
N GLY A 244 -35.47 4.11 43.84
CA GLY A 244 -36.92 4.16 43.99
C GLY A 244 -37.44 5.59 43.81
N THR A 245 -38.56 5.67 43.10
CA THR A 245 -39.44 6.82 42.96
C THR A 245 -40.07 7.25 44.29
N GLY A 246 -40.16 8.57 44.51
CA GLY A 246 -40.88 9.21 45.61
C GLY A 246 -40.79 10.73 45.49
#